data_AF-R2QCX9-F1
#
_entry.id   AF-R2QCX9-F1
#
_cell.length_a   1.000
_cell.length_b   1.000
_cell.length_c   1.000
_cell.angle_alpha   90.00
_cell.angle_beta   90.00
_cell.angle_gamma   90.00
#
_symmetry.space_group_name_H-M   'P 1'
#
loop_
_entity.id
_entity.type
_entity.pdbx_description
1 polymer ?
#
loop_
_entity_poly.entity_id
_entity_poly.type
_entity_poly.pdbx_seq_one_letter_code
_entity_poly.pdbx_strand_id
1 'polypeptide(L)'
;MKNTTKILAMCAIAVVLNVVLGEAVSMLKIPLLFLDTMGTIFIAANFGMKYGILTGVTTNLLMGLISGPLSIPFALVNVAVAIVVALLAKKGFGYKQALIAGVLLAIICPMIGAPIRLALFGGFTGSGTDIVILALRASGKEMISATYWGAVAGNIVDKIVSCLVVAWFIQLPQLKKYTASF
;
A
#
# COMPACT_ATOMS: atom_id res chain seq x y z
N MET A 1 -12.25 -14.80 -22.87
CA MET A 1 -13.15 -14.00 -21.99
C MET A 1 -13.27 -14.52 -20.55
N LYS A 2 -13.19 -15.83 -20.26
CA LYS A 2 -13.34 -16.38 -18.89
C LYS A 2 -12.32 -15.88 -17.83
N ASN A 3 -11.10 -15.50 -18.21
CA ASN A 3 -10.07 -15.12 -17.23
C ASN A 3 -10.17 -13.66 -16.78
N THR A 4 -10.56 -12.73 -17.66
CA THR A 4 -10.70 -11.31 -17.31
C THR A 4 -11.77 -11.07 -16.26
N THR A 5 -12.96 -11.69 -16.37
CA THR A 5 -14.03 -11.55 -15.38
C THR A 5 -13.59 -12.04 -14.00
N LYS A 6 -12.86 -13.16 -13.94
CA LYS A 6 -12.34 -13.69 -12.68
C LYS A 6 -11.23 -12.80 -12.09
N ILE A 7 -10.36 -12.22 -12.91
CA ILE A 7 -9.35 -11.24 -12.46
C ILE A 7 -10.04 -10.00 -11.87
N LEU A 8 -11.08 -9.49 -12.53
CA LEU A 8 -11.86 -8.36 -12.02
C LEU A 8 -12.55 -8.68 -10.68
N ALA A 9 -13.08 -9.90 -10.53
CA ALA A 9 -13.62 -10.36 -9.25
C ALA A 9 -12.54 -10.40 -8.15
N MET A 10 -11.33 -10.87 -8.48
CA MET A 10 -10.19 -10.85 -7.55
C MET A 10 -9.78 -9.41 -7.19
N CYS A 11 -9.79 -8.48 -8.16
CA CYS A 11 -9.54 -7.07 -7.88
C CYS A 11 -10.58 -6.51 -6.90
N ALA A 12 -11.86 -6.83 -7.08
CA ALA A 12 -12.92 -6.39 -6.16
C ALA A 12 -12.71 -6.93 -4.73
N ILE A 13 -12.35 -8.22 -4.60
CA ILE A 13 -12.00 -8.81 -3.30
C ILE A 13 -10.77 -8.12 -2.70
N ALA A 14 -9.75 -7.83 -3.52
CA ALA A 14 -8.54 -7.15 -3.08
C ALA A 14 -8.81 -5.71 -2.61
N VAL A 15 -9.72 -4.99 -3.25
CA VAL A 15 -10.19 -3.67 -2.81
C VAL A 15 -10.83 -3.77 -1.42
N VAL A 16 -11.77 -4.70 -1.24
CA VAL A 16 -12.45 -4.91 0.05
C VAL A 16 -11.43 -5.28 1.13
N LEU A 17 -10.47 -6.16 0.80
CA LEU A 17 -9.41 -6.56 1.72
C LEU A 17 -8.56 -5.37 2.16
N ASN A 18 -8.14 -4.50 1.23
CA ASN A 18 -7.39 -3.29 1.57
C ASN A 18 -8.16 -2.40 2.55
N VAL A 19 -9.45 -2.16 2.29
CA VAL A 19 -10.30 -1.31 3.14
C VAL A 19 -10.48 -1.93 4.53
N VAL A 20 -10.87 -3.22 4.58
CA VAL A 20 -11.15 -3.91 5.85
C VAL A 20 -9.89 -4.04 6.70
N LEU A 21 -8.75 -4.41 6.11
CA LEU A 21 -7.50 -4.49 6.86
C LEU A 21 -7.01 -3.11 7.29
N GLY A 22 -7.10 -2.11 6.42
CA GLY A 22 -6.75 -0.72 6.73
C GLY A 22 -7.53 -0.18 7.93
N GLU A 23 -8.85 -0.33 7.89
CA GLU A 23 -9.74 0.11 8.98
C GLU A 23 -9.55 -0.71 10.26
N ALA A 24 -9.38 -2.03 10.16
CA ALA A 24 -9.14 -2.88 11.33
C ALA A 24 -7.84 -2.49 12.06
N VAL A 25 -6.76 -2.27 11.31
CA VAL A 25 -5.46 -1.86 11.88
C VAL A 25 -5.54 -0.45 12.48
N SER A 26 -6.24 0.47 11.80
CA SER A 26 -6.52 1.82 12.31
C SER A 26 -7.30 1.80 13.62
N MET A 27 -8.34 0.98 13.71
CA MET A 27 -9.19 0.82 14.90
C MET A 27 -8.43 0.23 16.09
N LEU A 28 -7.55 -0.75 15.82
CA LEU A 28 -6.67 -1.34 16.82
C LEU A 28 -5.51 -0.40 17.23
N LYS A 29 -5.38 0.76 16.58
CA LYS A 29 -4.34 1.77 16.81
C LYS A 29 -2.93 1.18 16.78
N ILE A 30 -2.69 0.19 15.91
CA ILE A 30 -1.37 -0.42 15.78
C ILE A 30 -0.45 0.64 15.14
N PRO A 31 0.62 1.07 15.84
CA PRO A 31 1.50 2.08 15.29
C PRO A 31 2.31 1.50 14.12
N LEU A 32 2.54 2.31 13.09
CA LEU A 32 3.42 2.00 11.95
C LEU A 32 2.98 0.83 11.05
N LEU A 33 1.76 0.32 11.21
CA LEU A 33 1.19 -0.72 10.35
C LEU A 33 -0.11 -0.21 9.74
N PHE A 34 -0.37 -0.50 8.46
CA PHE A 34 -1.58 -0.06 7.76
C PHE A 34 -2.26 -1.21 6.99
N LEU A 35 -1.50 -2.12 6.36
CA LEU A 35 -1.99 -3.25 5.57
C LEU A 35 -2.99 -2.89 4.43
N ASP A 36 -3.13 -1.61 4.13
CA ASP A 36 -4.09 -1.01 3.20
C ASP A 36 -3.71 -1.17 1.72
N THR A 37 -2.56 -1.78 1.45
CA THR A 37 -2.05 -2.03 0.09
C THR A 37 -1.78 -3.50 -0.22
N MET A 38 -2.09 -4.41 0.70
CA MET A 38 -1.83 -5.85 0.52
C MET A 38 -2.50 -6.42 -0.72
N GLY A 39 -3.78 -6.09 -0.93
CA GLY A 39 -4.54 -6.48 -2.11
C GLY A 39 -3.94 -5.89 -3.39
N THR A 40 -3.52 -4.63 -3.35
CA THR A 40 -2.86 -3.96 -4.50
C THR A 40 -1.56 -4.67 -4.88
N ILE A 41 -0.72 -5.01 -3.90
CA ILE A 41 0.54 -5.73 -4.09
C ILE A 41 0.25 -7.12 -4.68
N PHE A 42 -0.72 -7.86 -4.12
CA PHE A 42 -1.08 -9.20 -4.60
C PHE A 42 -1.55 -9.18 -6.05
N ILE A 43 -2.45 -8.27 -6.41
CA ILE A 43 -2.97 -8.15 -7.77
C ILE A 43 -1.86 -7.70 -8.74
N ALA A 44 -1.06 -6.71 -8.36
CA ALA A 44 0.06 -6.22 -9.18
C ALA A 44 1.10 -7.32 -9.44
N ALA A 45 1.38 -8.17 -8.44
CA ALA A 45 2.34 -9.25 -8.56
C ALA A 45 1.87 -10.41 -9.44
N ASN A 46 0.60 -10.80 -9.38
CA ASN A 46 0.07 -11.98 -10.10
C ASN A 46 -0.56 -11.64 -11.45
N PHE A 47 -1.28 -10.52 -11.53
CA PHE A 47 -2.07 -10.15 -12.72
C PHE A 47 -1.47 -8.95 -13.46
N GLY A 48 -0.48 -8.29 -12.86
CA GLY A 48 0.30 -7.24 -13.50
C GLY A 48 -0.19 -5.82 -13.21
N MET A 49 0.55 -4.87 -13.77
CA MET A 49 0.45 -3.44 -13.45
C MET A 49 -0.95 -2.85 -13.64
N LYS A 50 -1.63 -3.17 -14.75
CA LYS A 50 -2.94 -2.59 -15.10
C LYS A 50 -4.00 -2.90 -14.04
N TYR A 51 -4.07 -4.16 -13.59
CA TYR A 51 -5.03 -4.58 -12.58
C TYR A 51 -4.62 -4.14 -11.18
N GLY A 52 -3.32 -4.05 -10.89
CA GLY A 52 -2.82 -3.46 -9.65
C GLY A 52 -3.22 -2.00 -9.51
N ILE A 53 -3.00 -1.19 -10.56
CA ILE A 53 -3.41 0.22 -10.61
C ILE A 53 -4.91 0.34 -10.40
N LEU A 54 -5.72 -0.45 -11.13
CA LEU A 54 -7.17 -0.46 -10.95
C LEU A 54 -7.55 -0.72 -9.49
N THR A 55 -7.00 -1.77 -8.88
CA THR A 55 -7.27 -2.13 -7.48
C THR A 55 -6.89 -1.00 -6.51
N GLY A 56 -5.69 -0.43 -6.64
CA GLY A 56 -5.21 0.62 -5.74
C GLY A 56 -5.96 1.95 -5.88
N VAL A 57 -6.33 2.33 -7.11
CA VAL A 57 -7.15 3.53 -7.37
C VAL A 57 -8.56 3.33 -6.83
N THR A 58 -9.21 2.20 -7.15
CA THR A 58 -10.55 1.90 -6.65
C THR A 58 -10.60 1.83 -5.13
N THR A 59 -9.54 1.31 -4.48
CA THR A 59 -9.42 1.33 -3.01
C THR A 59 -9.49 2.75 -2.47
N ASN A 60 -8.66 3.67 -2.98
CA ASN A 60 -8.65 5.05 -2.46
C ASN A 60 -9.92 5.85 -2.83
N LEU A 61 -10.54 5.56 -3.98
CA LEU A 61 -11.83 6.14 -4.33
C LEU A 61 -12.94 5.68 -3.37
N LEU A 62 -12.96 4.39 -3.03
CA LEU A 62 -13.90 3.85 -2.05
C LEU A 62 -13.67 4.45 -0.66
N MET A 63 -12.41 4.56 -0.24
CA MET A 63 -12.04 5.28 0.99
C MET A 63 -12.47 6.75 0.94
N GLY A 64 -12.45 7.36 -0.25
CA GLY A 64 -12.93 8.72 -0.48
C GLY A 64 -14.40 8.92 -0.14
N LEU A 65 -15.20 7.87 -0.32
CA LEU A 65 -16.62 7.85 0.00
C LEU A 65 -16.89 7.47 1.46
N ILE A 66 -16.07 6.59 2.05
CA ILE A 66 -16.25 6.08 3.42
C ILE A 66 -15.66 7.03 4.46
N SER A 67 -14.39 7.40 4.29
CA SER A 67 -13.59 8.14 5.27
C SER A 67 -13.39 9.61 4.88
N GLY A 68 -13.84 10.00 3.68
CA GLY A 68 -13.91 11.38 3.20
C GLY A 68 -12.98 11.68 2.03
N PRO A 69 -13.25 12.75 1.26
CA PRO A 69 -12.63 13.00 -0.06
C PRO A 69 -11.12 13.23 -0.01
N LEU A 70 -10.55 13.55 1.17
CA LEU A 70 -9.13 13.78 1.35
C LEU A 70 -8.27 12.52 1.18
N SER A 71 -8.87 11.32 1.17
CA SER A 71 -8.13 10.08 0.87
C SER A 71 -7.90 9.87 -0.63
N ILE A 72 -8.69 10.50 -1.51
CA ILE A 72 -8.63 10.28 -2.96
C ILE A 72 -7.24 10.57 -3.54
N PRO A 73 -6.54 11.66 -3.18
CA PRO A 73 -5.20 11.95 -3.69
C PRO A 73 -4.16 10.85 -3.37
N PHE A 74 -4.36 10.07 -2.30
CA PHE A 74 -3.48 8.94 -1.98
C PHE A 74 -3.63 7.77 -2.96
N ALA A 75 -4.59 7.81 -3.89
CA ALA A 75 -4.61 6.93 -5.05
C ALA A 75 -3.27 6.93 -5.80
N LEU A 76 -2.60 8.08 -5.90
CA LEU A 76 -1.28 8.19 -6.55
C LEU A 76 -0.21 7.34 -5.84
N VAL A 77 -0.28 7.22 -4.52
CA VAL A 77 0.62 6.36 -3.75
C VAL A 77 0.37 4.90 -4.10
N ASN A 78 -0.90 4.50 -4.19
CA ASN A 78 -1.30 3.14 -4.56
C ASN A 78 -0.94 2.80 -6.02
N VAL A 79 -0.98 3.78 -6.93
CA VAL A 79 -0.46 3.64 -8.29
C VAL A 79 1.03 3.35 -8.29
N ALA A 80 1.82 4.10 -7.50
CA ALA A 80 3.25 3.82 -7.35
C ALA A 80 3.52 2.42 -6.78
N VAL A 81 2.72 1.98 -5.80
CA VAL A 81 2.78 0.60 -5.27
C VAL A 81 2.60 -0.43 -6.39
N ALA A 82 1.54 -0.29 -7.17
CA ALA A 82 1.24 -1.22 -8.26
C ALA A 82 2.34 -1.25 -9.32
N ILE A 83 2.92 -0.10 -9.68
CA ILE A 83 3.99 -0.01 -10.66
C ILE A 83 5.25 -0.73 -10.17
N VAL A 84 5.75 -0.38 -8.98
CA VAL A 84 6.99 -0.95 -8.43
C VAL A 84 6.87 -2.46 -8.27
N VAL A 85 5.76 -2.95 -7.71
CA VAL A 85 5.54 -4.38 -7.49
C VAL A 85 5.43 -5.12 -8.81
N ALA A 86 4.66 -4.62 -9.78
CA ALA A 86 4.49 -5.28 -11.07
C ALA A 86 5.82 -5.35 -11.86
N LEU A 87 6.68 -4.33 -11.75
CA LEU A 87 7.99 -4.35 -12.39
C LEU A 87 8.92 -5.40 -11.78
N LEU A 88 8.91 -5.55 -10.46
CA LEU A 88 9.72 -6.55 -9.74
C LEU A 88 9.18 -7.98 -9.90
N ALA A 89 7.86 -8.13 -10.04
CA ALA A 89 7.20 -9.42 -10.17
C ALA A 89 7.27 -10.04 -11.59
N LYS A 90 7.87 -9.35 -12.57
CA LYS A 90 7.97 -9.85 -13.97
C LYS A 90 8.58 -11.25 -14.10
N LYS A 91 9.47 -11.64 -13.18
CA LYS A 91 10.12 -12.96 -13.13
C LYS A 91 9.65 -13.82 -11.94
N GLY A 92 8.50 -13.48 -11.37
CA GLY A 92 7.97 -14.08 -10.15
C GLY A 92 8.23 -13.22 -8.90
N PHE A 93 7.36 -13.38 -7.91
CA PHE A 93 7.37 -12.61 -6.66
C PHE A 93 7.65 -13.52 -5.46
N GLY A 94 8.93 -13.69 -5.13
CA GLY A 94 9.39 -14.43 -3.96
C GLY A 94 9.79 -13.52 -2.81
N TYR A 95 10.34 -14.09 -1.73
CA TYR A 95 10.76 -13.33 -0.54
C TYR A 95 11.82 -12.27 -0.84
N LYS A 96 12.76 -12.54 -1.76
CA LYS A 96 13.79 -11.58 -2.17
C LYS A 96 13.16 -10.36 -2.86
N GLN A 97 12.26 -10.60 -3.82
CA GLN A 97 11.54 -9.54 -4.52
C GLN A 97 10.63 -8.77 -3.57
N ALA A 98 9.98 -9.45 -2.62
CA ALA A 98 9.15 -8.82 -1.60
C ALA A 98 9.93 -7.89 -0.68
N LEU A 99 11.12 -8.30 -0.22
CA LEU A 99 11.97 -7.45 0.61
C LEU A 99 12.43 -6.21 -0.15
N ILE A 100 12.88 -6.38 -1.41
CA ILE A 100 13.29 -5.28 -2.27
C ILE A 100 12.11 -4.34 -2.54
N ALA A 101 10.93 -4.89 -2.86
CA ALA A 101 9.71 -4.12 -3.07
C ALA A 101 9.34 -3.32 -1.82
N GLY A 102 9.32 -3.96 -0.65
CA GLY A 102 9.00 -3.31 0.62
C GLY A 102 9.92 -2.13 0.93
N VAL A 103 11.23 -2.31 0.77
CA VAL A 103 12.22 -1.23 0.98
C VAL A 103 12.05 -0.09 -0.03
N LEU A 104 11.87 -0.40 -1.31
CA LEU A 104 11.67 0.63 -2.34
C LEU A 104 10.36 1.40 -2.11
N LEU A 105 9.27 0.70 -1.81
CA LEU A 105 7.98 1.31 -1.50
C LEU A 105 8.04 2.17 -0.24
N ALA A 106 8.82 1.76 0.76
CA ALA A 106 8.99 2.52 1.98
C ALA A 106 9.60 3.91 1.76
N ILE A 107 10.33 4.09 0.65
CA ILE A 107 10.93 5.37 0.27
C ILE A 107 10.04 6.09 -0.75
N ILE A 108 9.62 5.39 -1.82
CA ILE A 108 8.87 5.98 -2.94
C ILE A 108 7.47 6.44 -2.49
N CYS A 109 6.78 5.67 -1.66
CA CYS A 109 5.42 6.02 -1.22
C CYS A 109 5.41 7.34 -0.43
N PRO A 110 6.29 7.57 0.57
CA PRO A 110 6.43 8.86 1.22
C PRO A 110 6.83 10.02 0.31
N MET A 111 7.60 9.81 -0.76
CA MET A 111 7.94 10.90 -1.70
C MET A 111 6.70 11.51 -2.34
N ILE A 112 5.67 10.69 -2.58
CA ILE A 112 4.38 11.12 -3.13
C ILE A 112 3.42 11.51 -2.01
N GLY A 113 3.37 10.72 -0.94
CA GLY A 113 2.42 10.89 0.16
C GLY A 113 2.72 12.08 1.06
N ALA A 114 3.99 12.41 1.31
CA ALA A 114 4.34 13.50 2.23
C ALA A 114 3.92 14.90 1.71
N PRO A 115 4.11 15.25 0.43
CA PRO A 115 3.55 16.48 -0.13
C PRO A 115 2.02 16.55 -0.02
N ILE A 116 1.33 15.43 -0.28
CA ILE A 116 -0.13 15.34 -0.16
C ILE A 116 -0.56 15.56 1.30
N ARG A 117 0.11 14.89 2.26
CA ARG A 117 -0.13 15.05 3.70
C ARG A 117 0.09 16.50 4.14
N LEU A 118 1.14 17.13 3.64
CA LEU A 118 1.45 18.51 3.96
C LEU A 118 0.38 19.48 3.42
N ALA A 119 -0.02 19.32 2.16
CA ALA A 119 -0.97 20.21 1.51
C ALA A 119 -2.39 20.09 2.07
N LEU A 120 -2.83 18.89 2.43
CA LEU A 120 -4.21 18.63 2.83
C LEU A 120 -4.42 18.63 4.35
N PHE A 121 -3.38 18.32 5.13
CA PHE A 121 -3.50 18.15 6.58
C PHE A 121 -2.42 18.89 7.37
N GLY A 122 -1.63 19.75 6.72
CA GLY A 122 -0.55 20.49 7.36
C GLY A 122 0.62 19.60 7.82
N GLY A 123 0.67 18.32 7.43
CA GLY A 123 1.74 17.38 7.75
C GLY A 123 1.37 16.29 8.77
N PHE A 124 0.24 16.43 9.47
CA PHE A 124 -0.26 15.45 10.44
C PHE A 124 -1.53 14.80 9.94
N THR A 125 -1.68 13.49 10.13
CA THR A 125 -2.81 12.73 9.55
C THR A 125 -3.70 12.07 10.60
N GLY A 126 -3.41 12.27 11.89
CA GLY A 126 -4.02 11.53 12.99
C GLY A 126 -3.54 10.07 13.06
N SER A 127 -2.48 9.72 12.33
CA SER A 127 -1.97 8.34 12.28
C SER A 127 -0.86 8.10 13.32
N GLY A 128 -0.56 6.84 13.60
CA GLY A 128 0.57 6.48 14.49
C GLY A 128 1.93 7.03 14.05
N THR A 129 2.08 7.43 12.78
CA THR A 129 3.31 8.10 12.30
C THR A 129 3.48 9.52 12.82
N ASP A 130 2.41 10.17 13.27
CA ASP A 130 2.43 11.56 13.73
C ASP A 130 3.30 11.74 14.98
N ILE A 131 3.42 10.70 15.83
CA ILE A 131 4.34 10.71 16.98
C ILE A 131 5.79 10.92 16.52
N VAL A 132 6.18 10.25 15.44
CA VAL A 132 7.53 10.39 14.85
C VAL A 132 7.66 11.77 14.21
N ILE A 133 6.63 12.25 13.51
CA ILE A 133 6.62 13.59 12.89
C ILE A 133 6.77 14.68 13.96
N LEU A 134 6.06 14.56 15.09
CA LEU A 134 6.13 15.47 16.23
C LEU A 134 7.52 15.47 16.86
N ALA A 135 8.13 14.31 17.05
CA ALA A 135 9.50 14.22 17.58
C ALA A 135 10.52 14.91 16.66
N LEU A 136 10.41 14.70 15.35
CA LEU A 136 11.29 15.34 14.35
C LEU A 136 11.03 16.85 14.23
N ARG A 137 9.77 17.28 14.40
CA ARG A 137 9.38 18.68 14.54
C ARG A 137 10.04 19.33 15.75
N ALA A 138 9.95 18.68 16.91
CA ALA A 138 10.53 19.15 18.15
C ALA A 138 12.07 19.21 18.08
N SER A 139 12.71 18.36 17.28
CA SER A 139 14.15 18.42 17.01
C SER A 139 14.55 19.51 15.99
N GLY A 140 13.64 20.41 15.62
CA GLY A 140 13.91 21.55 14.74
C GLY A 140 13.89 21.28 13.24
N LYS A 141 13.45 20.10 12.77
CA LYS A 141 13.36 19.85 11.31
C LYS A 141 12.19 20.61 10.68
N GLU A 142 12.27 20.93 9.38
CA GLU A 142 11.18 21.52 8.58
C GLU A 142 10.01 20.56 8.31
N MET A 143 8.80 21.09 8.04
CA MET A 143 7.54 20.31 8.04
C MET A 143 7.53 19.21 7.01
N ILE A 144 8.00 19.53 5.82
CA ILE A 144 8.13 18.56 4.76
C ILE A 144 9.10 17.43 5.14
N SER A 145 10.23 17.76 5.77
CA SER A 145 11.24 16.78 6.19
C SER A 145 10.72 15.87 7.29
N ALA A 146 10.08 16.44 8.32
CA ALA A 146 9.49 15.66 9.42
C ALA A 146 8.37 14.75 8.90
N THR A 147 7.49 15.26 8.04
CA THR A 147 6.39 14.49 7.44
C THR A 147 6.91 13.34 6.59
N TYR A 148 7.93 13.61 5.78
CA TYR A 148 8.57 12.60 4.94
C TYR A 148 9.21 11.50 5.78
N TRP A 149 10.10 11.84 6.71
CA TRP A 149 10.80 10.84 7.52
C TRP A 149 9.89 10.08 8.48
N GLY A 150 8.86 10.74 9.02
CA GLY A 150 7.82 10.06 9.79
C GLY A 150 7.01 9.08 8.94
N ALA A 151 6.67 9.45 7.71
CA ALA A 151 6.01 8.56 6.76
C ALA A 151 6.92 7.41 6.32
N VAL A 152 8.22 7.64 6.13
CA VAL A 152 9.20 6.57 5.83
C VAL A 152 9.27 5.58 6.98
N ALA A 153 9.37 6.03 8.23
CA ALA A 153 9.42 5.15 9.39
C ALA A 153 8.19 4.21 9.46
N GLY A 154 7.00 4.74 9.23
CA GLY A 154 5.78 3.92 9.14
C GLY A 154 5.76 2.98 7.94
N ASN A 155 6.11 3.48 6.75
CA ASN A 155 6.06 2.67 5.54
C ASN A 155 7.15 1.58 5.50
N ILE A 156 8.27 1.72 6.20
CA ILE A 156 9.28 0.67 6.30
C ILE A 156 8.65 -0.58 6.91
N VAL A 157 7.99 -0.44 8.06
CA VAL A 157 7.35 -1.57 8.74
C VAL A 157 6.20 -2.09 7.89
N ASP A 158 5.29 -1.20 7.49
CA ASP A 158 4.10 -1.58 6.75
C ASP A 158 4.40 -2.26 5.40
N LYS A 159 5.25 -1.67 4.55
CA LYS A 159 5.48 -2.17 3.20
C LYS A 159 6.34 -3.42 3.17
N ILE A 160 7.30 -3.56 4.08
CA ILE A 160 8.08 -4.80 4.20
C ILE A 160 7.17 -5.93 4.67
N VAL A 161 6.40 -5.73 5.74
CA VAL A 161 5.49 -6.75 6.26
C VAL A 161 4.45 -7.13 5.20
N SER A 162 3.79 -6.14 4.59
CA SER A 162 2.79 -6.37 3.54
C SER A 162 3.34 -7.16 2.36
N CYS A 163 4.52 -6.80 1.84
CA CYS A 163 5.13 -7.52 0.72
C CYS A 163 5.53 -8.94 1.10
N LEU A 164 6.11 -9.17 2.28
CA LEU A 164 6.51 -10.50 2.74
C LEU A 164 5.30 -11.41 2.95
N VAL A 165 4.24 -10.90 3.56
CA VAL A 165 2.99 -11.64 3.75
C VAL A 165 2.37 -12.01 2.39
N VAL A 166 2.35 -11.07 1.44
CA VAL A 166 1.88 -11.37 0.06
C VAL A 166 2.75 -12.43 -0.62
N ALA A 167 4.08 -12.36 -0.51
CA ALA A 167 4.96 -13.39 -1.06
C ALA A 167 4.76 -14.75 -0.42
N TRP A 168 4.46 -14.80 0.89
CA TRP A 168 4.10 -16.03 1.57
C TRP A 168 2.78 -16.59 1.03
N PHE A 169 1.73 -15.76 0.90
CA PHE A 169 0.45 -16.16 0.32
C PHE A 169 0.60 -16.70 -1.11
N ILE A 170 1.38 -16.03 -1.96
CA ILE A 170 1.62 -16.47 -3.35
C ILE A 170 2.31 -17.84 -3.41
N GLN A 171 3.14 -18.16 -2.40
CA GLN A 171 3.86 -19.43 -2.36
C GLN A 171 3.02 -20.59 -1.82
N LEU A 172 1.85 -20.33 -1.22
CA LEU A 172 0.96 -21.37 -0.72
C LEU A 172 0.48 -22.28 -1.87
N PRO A 173 0.57 -23.62 -1.73
CA PRO A 173 0.25 -24.57 -2.80
C PRO A 173 -1.18 -24.43 -3.33
N GLN A 174 -2.12 -24.06 -2.46
CA GLN A 174 -3.53 -23.86 -2.79
C GLN A 174 -3.69 -22.66 -3.74
N LEU A 175 -3.04 -21.54 -3.40
CA LEU A 175 -3.13 -20.30 -4.19
C LEU A 175 -2.32 -20.38 -5.49
N LYS A 176 -1.19 -21.09 -5.52
CA LYS A 176 -0.46 -21.38 -6.76
C LYS A 176 -1.33 -22.08 -7.81
N LYS A 177 -2.17 -23.04 -7.39
CA LYS A 177 -3.10 -23.72 -8.31
C LYS A 177 -4.16 -22.78 -8.86
N TYR A 178 -4.65 -21.86 -8.03
CA TYR A 178 -5.60 -20.85 -8.47
C TYR A 178 -4.93 -19.88 -9.44
N THR A 179 -3.81 -19.26 -9.10
CA THR A 179 -3.15 -18.26 -9.98
C THR A 179 -2.60 -18.85 -11.28
N ALA A 180 -2.15 -20.11 -11.30
CA ALA A 180 -1.72 -20.82 -12.51
C ALA A 180 -2.88 -21.24 -13.44
N SER A 181 -4.13 -21.18 -12.96
CA SER A 181 -5.33 -21.51 -13.73
C SER A 181 -5.91 -20.30 -14.51
N PHE A 182 -5.24 -19.15 -14.49
CA PHE A 182 -5.62 -17.91 -15.20
C PHE A 182 -4.64 -17.60 -16.32
#